data_AF-A0A3S0E5D9-F1
#
_entry.id   AF-A0A3S0E5D9-F1
#
_cell.length_a   1.000
_cell.length_b   1.000
_cell.length_c   1.000
_cell.angle_alpha   90.00
_cell.angle_beta   90.00
_cell.angle_gamma   90.00
#
_symmetry.space_group_name_H-M   'P 1'
#
loop_
_entity.id
_entity.type
_entity.pdbx_description
1 polymer ?
#
loop_
_entity_poly.entity_id
_entity_poly.type
_entity_poly.pdbx_seq_one_letter_code
_entity_poly.pdbx_strand_id
1 'polypeptide(L)'
;MTFILIRIVLLTLLCYNVLLLNGQSWKFSANPHPGETDSLKYLIRNAKNDTVKIILYEELSKAYRYEKKMDSCVLSLQQATEINIKTNYSLQKQCWEVASIDYILFEMANYLESLKYAVQHLALSEQLNDTSQKGEQLIVSKSKKKR
;
A
#
# COMPACT_ATOMS: atom_id res chain seq x y z
N MET A 1 -6.05 -24.15 -44.95
CA MET A 1 -5.77 -22.85 -44.30
C MET A 1 -6.85 -22.39 -43.31
N THR A 2 -8.01 -23.04 -43.24
CA THR A 2 -9.14 -22.63 -42.36
C THR A 2 -8.95 -22.96 -40.87
N PHE A 3 -8.20 -24.02 -40.52
CA PHE A 3 -7.99 -24.44 -39.12
C PHE A 3 -7.08 -23.52 -38.30
N ILE A 4 -6.17 -22.78 -38.94
CA ILE A 4 -5.24 -21.86 -38.25
C ILE A 4 -5.96 -20.58 -37.83
N LEU A 5 -6.84 -20.06 -38.69
CA LEU A 5 -7.67 -18.88 -38.39
C LEU A 5 -8.61 -19.11 -37.20
N ILE A 6 -9.21 -20.29 -37.08
CA ILE A 6 -10.10 -20.63 -35.96
C ILE A 6 -9.35 -20.64 -34.62
N ARG A 7 -8.11 -21.15 -34.58
CA ARG A 7 -7.30 -21.17 -33.35
C ARG A 7 -6.86 -19.78 -32.90
N ILE A 8 -6.52 -18.88 -33.84
CA ILE A 8 -6.15 -17.50 -33.53
C ILE A 8 -7.34 -16.73 -32.96
N VAL A 9 -8.54 -16.92 -33.54
CA VAL A 9 -9.78 -16.28 -33.05
C VAL A 9 -10.19 -16.81 -31.67
N LEU A 10 -10.00 -18.11 -31.40
CA LEU A 10 -10.25 -18.67 -30.06
C LEU A 10 -9.27 -18.16 -29.00
N LEU A 11 -7.98 -18.00 -29.35
CA LEU A 11 -6.96 -17.46 -28.45
C LEU A 11 -7.20 -15.99 -28.12
N THR A 12 -7.63 -15.17 -29.10
CA THR A 12 -7.96 -13.76 -28.82
C THR A 12 -9.24 -13.61 -28.00
N LEU A 13 -10.24 -14.49 -28.19
CA LEU A 13 -11.45 -14.54 -27.36
C LEU A 13 -11.16 -15.00 -25.92
N LEU A 14 -10.22 -15.92 -25.71
CA LEU A 14 -9.78 -16.33 -24.37
C LEU A 14 -9.00 -15.22 -23.66
N CYS A 15 -8.13 -14.49 -24.36
CA CYS A 15 -7.44 -13.33 -23.79
C CYS A 15 -8.40 -12.18 -23.42
N TYR A 16 -9.45 -11.95 -24.22
CA TYR A 16 -10.47 -10.94 -23.91
C TYR A 16 -11.29 -11.30 -22.64
N ASN A 17 -11.60 -12.58 -22.44
CA ASN A 17 -12.35 -13.03 -21.26
C ASN A 17 -11.53 -13.03 -19.97
N VAL A 18 -10.22 -13.31 -20.04
CA VAL A 18 -9.32 -13.22 -18.87
C VAL A 18 -9.05 -11.78 -18.43
N LEU A 19 -9.05 -10.83 -19.37
CA LEU A 19 -8.97 -9.39 -19.07
C LEU A 19 -10.27 -8.83 -18.46
N LEU A 20 -11.43 -9.35 -18.85
CA LEU A 20 -12.73 -8.96 -18.27
C LEU A 20 -12.97 -9.51 -16.86
N LEU A 21 -12.42 -10.67 -16.52
CA LEU A 21 -12.56 -11.26 -15.17
C LEU A 21 -11.68 -10.62 -14.10
N ASN A 22 -10.63 -9.87 -14.49
CA ASN A 22 -9.77 -9.12 -13.56
C ASN A 22 -10.02 -7.59 -13.60
N GLY A 23 -10.97 -7.14 -14.43
CA GLY A 23 -11.32 -5.73 -14.63
C GLY A 23 -12.34 -5.17 -13.65
N GLN A 24 -12.53 -5.77 -12.47
CA GLN A 24 -13.27 -5.14 -11.38
C GLN A 24 -12.39 -4.01 -10.82
N SER A 25 -12.47 -2.86 -11.48
CA SER A 25 -12.18 -1.57 -10.88
C SER A 25 -13.13 -1.41 -9.70
N TRP A 26 -12.67 -1.77 -8.51
CA TRP A 26 -13.32 -1.40 -7.27
C TRP A 26 -13.20 0.12 -7.16
N LYS A 27 -14.22 0.84 -7.65
CA LYS A 27 -14.40 2.24 -7.31
C LYS A 27 -14.77 2.29 -5.83
N PHE A 28 -13.76 2.22 -4.96
CA PHE A 28 -13.94 2.52 -3.55
C PHE A 28 -14.34 3.99 -3.44
N SER A 29 -15.56 4.20 -2.96
CA SER A 29 -16.10 5.51 -2.62
C SER A 29 -15.11 6.26 -1.74
N ALA A 30 -14.82 7.52 -2.06
CA ALA A 30 -13.94 8.37 -1.25
C ALA A 30 -14.52 8.73 0.13
N ASN A 31 -15.74 8.29 0.42
CA ASN A 31 -16.40 8.44 1.72
C ASN A 31 -16.63 7.06 2.32
N PRO A 32 -15.87 6.66 3.36
CA PRO A 32 -16.08 5.38 3.99
C PRO A 32 -17.40 5.34 4.75
N HIS A 33 -18.10 4.22 4.65
CA HIS A 33 -19.39 4.02 5.32
C HIS A 33 -19.18 3.39 6.71
N PRO A 34 -20.01 3.72 7.72
CA PRO A 34 -19.99 3.00 8.99
C PRO A 34 -20.09 1.48 8.77
N GLY A 35 -19.12 0.71 9.27
CA GLY A 35 -19.05 -0.75 9.09
C GLY A 35 -18.03 -1.25 8.05
N GLU A 36 -17.35 -0.35 7.34
CA GLU A 36 -16.33 -0.72 6.36
C GLU A 36 -15.13 -1.45 6.97
N THR A 37 -14.71 -1.06 8.18
CA THR A 37 -13.59 -1.71 8.88
C THR A 37 -13.86 -3.18 9.19
N ASP A 38 -15.10 -3.55 9.54
CA ASP A 38 -15.45 -4.95 9.82
C ASP A 38 -15.56 -5.80 8.55
N SER A 39 -16.06 -5.21 7.46
CA SER A 39 -16.04 -5.84 6.14
C SER A 39 -14.60 -6.13 5.69
N LEU A 40 -13.70 -5.14 5.81
CA LEU A 40 -12.30 -5.30 5.45
C LEU A 40 -11.60 -6.37 6.29
N LYS A 41 -11.82 -6.40 7.61
CA LYS A 41 -11.29 -7.48 8.48
C LYS A 41 -11.80 -8.86 8.07
N TYR A 42 -13.07 -8.98 7.67
CA TYR A 42 -13.61 -10.24 7.16
C TYR A 42 -12.91 -10.65 5.85
N LEU A 43 -12.74 -9.73 4.91
CA LEU A 43 -12.03 -9.99 3.66
C LEU A 43 -10.57 -10.41 3.90
N ILE A 44 -9.85 -9.73 4.80
CA ILE A 44 -8.47 -10.06 5.16
C ILE A 44 -8.36 -11.49 5.69
N ARG A 45 -9.26 -11.90 6.60
CA ARG A 45 -9.25 -13.26 7.18
C ARG A 45 -9.48 -14.35 6.14
N ASN A 46 -10.24 -14.06 5.08
CA ASN A 46 -10.59 -15.02 4.04
C ASN A 46 -9.68 -14.95 2.81
N ALA A 47 -8.86 -13.90 2.69
CA ALA A 47 -7.92 -13.74 1.59
C ALA A 47 -6.81 -14.79 1.67
N LYS A 48 -6.68 -15.62 0.63
CA LYS A 48 -5.58 -16.59 0.51
C LYS A 48 -4.31 -15.99 -0.09
N ASN A 49 -4.46 -14.95 -0.90
CA ASN A 49 -3.37 -14.30 -1.60
C ASN A 49 -2.79 -13.17 -0.74
N ASP A 50 -1.49 -13.23 -0.47
CA ASP A 50 -0.78 -12.24 0.33
C ASP A 50 -0.76 -10.85 -0.33
N THR A 51 -0.68 -10.76 -1.66
CA THR A 51 -0.83 -9.48 -2.39
C THR A 51 -2.20 -8.85 -2.16
N VAL A 52 -3.27 -9.67 -2.09
CA VAL A 52 -4.61 -9.17 -1.79
C VAL A 52 -4.69 -8.69 -0.33
N LYS A 53 -4.05 -9.40 0.61
CA LYS A 53 -3.99 -8.94 2.01
C LYS A 53 -3.29 -7.60 2.15
N ILE A 54 -2.18 -7.38 1.44
CA ILE A 54 -1.46 -6.08 1.44
C ILE A 54 -2.43 -4.96 1.06
N ILE A 55 -3.13 -5.10 -0.07
CA ILE A 55 -4.09 -4.09 -0.54
C ILE A 55 -5.23 -3.88 0.47
N LEU A 56 -5.77 -4.97 1.04
CA LEU A 56 -6.85 -4.86 2.01
C LEU A 56 -6.40 -4.20 3.33
N TYR A 57 -5.17 -4.41 3.77
CA TYR A 57 -4.60 -3.72 4.93
C TYR A 57 -4.37 -2.23 4.66
N GLU A 58 -3.96 -1.86 3.45
CA GLU A 58 -3.87 -0.46 3.03
C GLU A 58 -5.26 0.21 3.09
N GLU A 59 -6.30 -0.41 2.54
CA GLU A 59 -7.68 0.11 2.63
C GLU A 59 -8.19 0.18 4.08
N LEU A 60 -7.88 -0.84 4.89
CA LEU A 60 -8.24 -0.84 6.31
C LEU A 60 -7.56 0.30 7.07
N SER A 61 -6.30 0.61 6.73
CA SER A 61 -5.60 1.76 7.30
C SER A 61 -6.27 3.09 6.95
N LYS A 62 -6.72 3.27 5.70
CA LYS A 62 -7.45 4.46 5.27
C LYS A 62 -8.75 4.59 6.05
N ALA A 63 -9.53 3.52 6.15
CA ALA A 63 -10.77 3.50 6.92
C ALA A 63 -10.52 3.88 8.40
N TYR A 64 -9.49 3.32 9.04
CA TYR A 64 -9.11 3.71 10.40
C TYR A 64 -8.69 5.18 10.52
N ARG A 65 -7.98 5.73 9.53
CA ARG A 65 -7.61 7.14 9.52
C ARG A 65 -8.85 8.04 9.46
N TYR A 66 -9.84 7.70 8.63
CA TYR A 66 -11.11 8.43 8.57
C TYR A 66 -11.89 8.35 9.90
N GLU A 67 -11.86 7.19 10.57
CA GLU A 67 -12.43 7.01 11.90
C GLU A 67 -11.58 7.62 13.03
N LYS A 68 -10.45 8.30 12.71
CA LYS A 68 -9.49 8.87 13.66
C LYS A 68 -8.86 7.84 14.62
N LYS A 69 -8.82 6.56 14.24
CA LYS A 69 -8.19 5.46 14.98
C LYS A 69 -6.74 5.28 14.55
N MET A 70 -5.88 6.26 14.89
CA MET A 70 -4.52 6.33 14.35
C MET A 70 -3.63 5.14 14.73
N ASP A 71 -3.73 4.60 15.95
CA ASP A 71 -2.99 3.38 16.33
C ASP A 71 -3.34 2.18 15.44
N SER A 72 -4.64 2.00 15.16
CA SER A 72 -5.13 0.91 14.30
C SER A 72 -4.74 1.12 12.83
N CYS A 73 -4.64 2.38 12.40
CA CYS A 73 -4.12 2.76 11.10
C CYS A 73 -2.65 2.32 10.95
N VAL A 74 -1.79 2.70 11.90
CA VAL A 74 -0.37 2.30 11.92
C VAL A 74 -0.21 0.79 11.95
N LEU A 75 -0.96 0.08 12.81
CA LEU A 75 -0.88 -1.38 12.91
C LEU A 75 -1.25 -2.06 11.58
N SER A 76 -2.25 -1.56 10.88
CA SER A 76 -2.67 -2.12 9.59
C SER A 76 -1.59 -1.93 8.52
N LEU A 77 -0.95 -0.76 8.47
CA LEU A 77 0.17 -0.50 7.56
C LEU A 77 1.38 -1.38 7.89
N GLN A 78 1.71 -1.57 9.17
CA GLN A 78 2.78 -2.49 9.58
C GLN A 78 2.54 -3.92 9.10
N GLN A 79 1.30 -4.41 9.18
CA GLN A 79 0.92 -5.72 8.65
C GLN A 79 1.06 -5.79 7.12
N ALA A 80 0.70 -4.73 6.40
CA ALA A 80 0.92 -4.65 4.95
C ALA A 80 2.42 -4.74 4.62
N THR A 81 3.26 -3.94 5.30
CA THR A 81 4.71 -3.91 5.08
C THR A 81 5.39 -5.22 5.44
N GLU A 82 5.00 -5.88 6.53
CA GLU A 82 5.56 -7.18 6.92
C GLU A 82 5.31 -8.24 5.84
N ILE A 83 4.07 -8.31 5.32
CA ILE A 83 3.72 -9.25 4.25
C ILE A 83 4.47 -8.88 2.96
N ASN A 84 4.56 -7.60 2.63
CA ASN A 84 5.25 -7.10 1.45
C ASN A 84 6.75 -7.45 1.47
N ILE A 85 7.43 -7.24 2.60
CA ILE A 85 8.84 -7.63 2.82
C ILE A 85 8.99 -9.14 2.70
N LYS A 86 8.14 -9.91 3.40
CA LYS A 86 8.21 -11.38 3.41
C LYS A 86 8.04 -12.00 2.02
N THR A 87 7.20 -11.41 1.18
CA THR A 87 6.89 -11.90 -0.17
C THR A 87 7.71 -11.23 -1.27
N ASN A 88 8.54 -10.24 -0.92
CA ASN A 88 9.26 -9.37 -1.86
C ASN A 88 8.34 -8.81 -2.96
N TYR A 89 7.15 -8.34 -2.57
CA TYR A 89 6.11 -8.00 -3.53
C TYR A 89 6.42 -6.73 -4.32
N SER A 90 6.72 -5.61 -3.64
CA SER A 90 7.06 -4.36 -4.31
C SER A 90 7.82 -3.41 -3.39
N LEU A 91 9.06 -3.08 -3.77
CA LEU A 91 9.89 -2.09 -3.08
C LEU A 91 9.24 -0.70 -3.05
N GLN A 92 8.56 -0.30 -4.13
CA GLN A 92 7.83 0.96 -4.19
C GLN A 92 6.69 1.01 -3.16
N LYS A 93 5.94 -0.10 -3.01
CA LYS A 93 4.88 -0.17 -2.00
C LYS A 93 5.44 -0.13 -0.58
N GLN A 94 6.54 -0.84 -0.31
CA GLN A 94 7.21 -0.76 1.00
C GLN A 94 7.60 0.69 1.32
N CYS A 95 8.15 1.40 0.34
CA CYS A 95 8.50 2.81 0.46
C CYS A 95 7.29 3.66 0.86
N TRP A 96 6.15 3.50 0.18
CA TRP A 96 4.92 4.25 0.48
C TRP A 96 4.28 3.88 1.82
N GLU A 97 4.25 2.61 2.19
CA GLU A 97 3.69 2.15 3.46
C GLU A 97 4.50 2.71 4.64
N VAL A 98 5.83 2.64 4.57
CA VAL A 98 6.75 3.19 5.58
C VAL A 98 6.62 4.71 5.68
N ALA A 99 6.52 5.42 4.55
CA ALA A 99 6.26 6.86 4.54
C ALA A 99 4.92 7.22 5.19
N SER A 100 3.88 6.42 4.93
CA SER A 100 2.56 6.61 5.52
C SER A 100 2.60 6.42 7.04
N ILE A 101 3.32 5.41 7.53
CA ILE A 101 3.52 5.17 8.97
C ILE A 101 4.25 6.36 9.62
N ASP A 102 5.36 6.82 9.03
CA ASP A 102 6.10 7.99 9.51
C ASP A 102 5.17 9.20 9.66
N TYR A 103 4.44 9.54 8.60
CA TYR A 103 3.51 10.67 8.60
C TYR A 103 2.44 10.56 9.70
N ILE A 104 1.82 9.39 9.87
CA ILE A 104 0.80 9.19 10.91
C ILE A 104 1.40 9.30 12.31
N LEU A 105 2.59 8.74 12.54
CA LEU A 105 3.28 8.83 13.82
C LEU A 105 3.69 10.28 14.15
N PHE A 106 4.08 11.05 13.14
CA PHE A 106 4.36 12.48 13.28
C PHE A 106 3.11 13.25 13.72
N GLU A 107 1.97 13.01 13.07
CA GLU A 107 0.67 13.61 13.43
C GLU A 107 0.21 13.22 14.84
N MET A 108 0.58 12.02 15.31
CA MET A 108 0.35 11.56 16.68
C MET A 108 1.37 12.11 17.71
N ALA A 109 2.29 12.97 17.29
CA ALA A 109 3.42 13.46 18.09
C ALA A 109 4.36 12.36 18.62
N ASN A 110 4.35 11.17 18.01
CA ASN A 110 5.29 10.09 18.29
C ASN A 110 6.56 10.23 17.45
N TYR A 111 7.30 11.32 17.71
CA TYR A 111 8.43 11.73 16.88
C TYR A 111 9.61 10.75 16.89
N LEU A 112 9.81 10.02 17.99
CA LEU A 112 10.92 9.06 18.08
C LEU A 112 10.67 7.87 17.14
N GLU A 113 9.45 7.36 17.12
CA GLU A 113 9.11 6.25 16.24
C GLU A 113 9.00 6.72 14.78
N SER A 114 8.36 7.87 14.55
CA SER A 114 8.33 8.53 13.23
C SER A 114 9.74 8.64 12.62
N LEU A 115 10.73 9.13 13.39
CA LEU A 115 12.10 9.27 12.90
C LEU A 115 12.72 7.93 12.44
N LYS A 116 12.38 6.80 13.08
CA LYS A 116 12.87 5.48 12.63
C LYS A 116 12.28 5.11 11.28
N TYR A 117 10.97 5.29 11.10
CA TYR A 117 10.29 5.04 9.83
C TYR A 117 10.76 6.01 8.74
N ALA A 118 11.04 7.27 9.09
CA ALA A 118 11.65 8.24 8.18
C ALA A 118 12.99 7.69 7.67
N VAL A 119 13.93 7.31 8.54
CA VAL A 119 15.24 6.78 8.10
C VAL A 119 15.09 5.56 7.19
N GLN A 120 14.12 4.68 7.46
CA GLN A 120 13.81 3.54 6.58
C GLN A 120 13.26 3.99 5.22
N HIS A 121 12.31 4.94 5.20
CA HIS A 121 11.75 5.50 3.98
C HIS A 121 12.82 6.16 3.10
N LEU A 122 13.78 6.88 3.71
CA LEU A 122 14.91 7.46 2.97
C LEU A 122 15.74 6.38 2.29
N ALA A 123 16.14 5.34 3.04
CA ALA A 123 16.93 4.24 2.49
C ALA A 123 16.21 3.55 1.31
N LEU A 124 14.91 3.32 1.43
CA LEU A 124 14.08 2.75 0.36
C LEU A 124 13.99 3.70 -0.85
N SER A 125 13.79 4.99 -0.63
CA SER A 125 13.74 6.00 -1.71
C SER A 125 15.07 6.11 -2.46
N GLU A 126 16.20 5.95 -1.74
CA GLU A 126 17.53 5.92 -2.34
C GLU A 126 17.73 4.68 -3.20
N GLN A 127 17.30 3.50 -2.73
CA GLN A 127 17.33 2.26 -3.51
C GLN A 127 16.48 2.35 -4.78
N LEU A 128 15.33 3.01 -4.71
CA LEU A 128 14.44 3.24 -5.85
C LEU A 128 14.97 4.29 -6.83
N ASN A 129 16.04 5.00 -6.49
CA ASN A 129 16.47 6.22 -7.18
C ASN A 129 15.34 7.26 -7.32
N ASP A 130 14.35 7.22 -6.43
CA ASP A 130 13.21 8.13 -6.45
C ASP A 130 13.65 9.49 -5.89
N THR A 131 13.95 10.44 -6.77
CA THR A 131 14.39 11.78 -6.39
C THR A 131 13.25 12.68 -5.91
N SER A 132 12.00 12.30 -6.17
CA SER A 132 10.83 13.08 -5.75
C SER A 132 10.52 12.91 -4.27
N GLN A 133 10.74 11.70 -3.73
CA GLN A 133 10.47 11.36 -2.32
C GLN A 133 11.64 11.64 -1.38
N LYS A 134 12.81 12.04 -1.89
CA LYS A 134 13.98 12.48 -1.07
C LYS A 134 13.74 13.82 -0.34
N GLY A 135 12.73 14.58 -0.76
CA GLY A 135 12.53 15.97 -0.37
C GLY A 135 11.92 16.22 1.01
N GLU A 136 11.11 15.31 1.55
CA GLU A 136 10.33 15.60 2.77
C GLU A 136 11.15 15.45 4.07
N GLN A 137 12.15 14.57 4.11
CA GLN A 137 12.93 14.31 5.33
C GLN A 137 14.10 15.29 5.57
N LEU A 138 14.49 16.05 4.55
CA LEU A 138 15.68 16.91 4.59
C LEU A 138 15.49 18.18 5.45
N ILE A 139 14.29 18.43 5.95
CA ILE A 139 13.99 19.55 6.85
C ILE A 139 14.45 19.25 8.30
N VAL A 140 14.40 17.99 8.75
CA VAL A 140 14.81 17.61 10.11
C VAL A 140 16.34 17.46 10.23
N SER A 141 17.03 17.00 9.18
CA SER A 141 18.49 16.86 9.21
C SER A 141 19.24 18.20 9.10
N LYS A 142 18.65 19.20 8.42
CA LYS A 142 19.24 20.55 8.31
C LYS A 142 19.07 21.40 9.58
N SER A 143 18.11 21.10 10.45
CA SER A 143 17.92 21.86 11.70
C SER A 143 18.93 21.49 12.80
N LYS A 144 19.49 20.26 12.77
CA LYS A 144 20.56 19.84 13.70
C LYS A 144 21.96 20.35 13.35
N LYS A 145 22.18 20.81 12.11
CA LYS A 145 23.50 21.29 11.65
C LYS A 145 23.73 22.79 11.88
N LYS A 146 22.82 23.46 12.62
CA LYS A 146 22.82 24.91 12.87
C LYS A 146 22.94 25.29 14.35
N ARG A 147 23.56 24.45 15.17
CA ARG A 147 24.00 24.79 16.53
C ARG A 147 25.50 24.56 16.65
#